data_AF-A0A2E5YQE7-F1
#
_entry.id   AF-A0A2E5YQE7-F1
#
_cell.length_a   1.000
_cell.length_b   1.000
_cell.length_c   1.000
_cell.angle_alpha   90.00
_cell.angle_beta   90.00
_cell.angle_gamma   90.00
#
_symmetry.space_group_name_H-M   'P 1'
#
loop_
_entity.id
_entity.type
_entity.pdbx_description
1 polymer ?
#
loop_
_entity_poly.entity_id
_entity_poly.type
_entity_poly.pdbx_seq_one_letter_code
_entity_poly.pdbx_strand_id
1 'polypeptide(L)'
;MNLLGPHSGARGVLAKIRPAQGTAEIHFRIATEPRLQIGSELRLEIRRTADQTAHQTEARVISCDLTSDRAIYFFRLPSGVASVLGMLFNQRDAVRVVPAPGEPVRVQVRLGDGGRTIPAVVDDISQTGLGVLFGVNQESRLLSCGNHLNLL
;
A
#
# COMPACT_ATOMS: atom_id res chain seq x y z
N MET A 1 -17.06 -3.57 -40.06
CA MET A 1 -15.89 -4.42 -40.35
C MET A 1 -14.63 -3.61 -40.12
N ASN A 2 -13.59 -4.29 -39.63
CA ASN A 2 -12.26 -3.83 -39.20
C ASN A 2 -12.23 -3.05 -37.88
N LEU A 3 -12.05 -3.71 -36.72
CA LEU A 3 -10.81 -4.32 -36.18
C LEU A 3 -9.75 -3.26 -35.85
N LEU A 4 -9.90 -2.61 -34.68
CA LEU A 4 -8.77 -2.01 -33.99
C LEU A 4 -8.02 -3.12 -33.27
N GLY A 5 -6.93 -3.55 -33.91
CA GLY A 5 -5.89 -4.39 -33.32
C GLY A 5 -5.13 -3.66 -32.21
N PRO A 6 -4.08 -4.31 -31.70
CA PRO A 6 -3.81 -4.48 -30.28
C PRO A 6 -3.41 -3.18 -29.59
N HIS A 7 -3.90 -3.02 -28.36
CA HIS A 7 -3.36 -2.07 -27.38
C HIS A 7 -1.84 -2.27 -27.29
N SER A 8 -1.11 -1.42 -28.01
CA SER A 8 0.33 -1.29 -27.91
C SER A 8 0.66 -0.94 -26.46
N GLY A 9 1.48 -1.79 -25.84
CA GLY A 9 1.81 -1.69 -24.42
C GLY A 9 2.25 -0.28 -24.07
N ALA A 10 1.49 0.38 -23.20
CA ALA A 10 1.91 1.62 -22.58
C ALA A 10 3.24 1.35 -21.87
N ARG A 11 4.35 1.83 -22.45
CA ARG A 11 5.63 1.94 -21.75
C ARG A 11 5.33 2.78 -20.51
N GLY A 12 5.36 2.13 -19.34
CA GLY A 12 4.81 2.67 -18.11
C GLY A 12 5.30 4.09 -17.83
N VAL A 13 4.35 5.01 -17.69
CA VAL A 13 4.60 6.35 -17.16
C VAL A 13 4.94 6.18 -15.68
N LEU A 14 6.04 6.77 -15.22
CA LEU A 14 6.40 6.71 -13.81
C LEU A 14 5.44 7.61 -13.02
N ALA A 15 4.71 7.02 -12.08
CA ALA A 15 3.78 7.73 -11.22
C ALA A 15 4.17 7.51 -9.76
N LYS A 16 4.25 8.60 -9.01
CA LYS A 16 4.38 8.61 -7.55
C LYS A 16 3.09 9.13 -6.97
N ILE A 17 2.45 8.32 -6.13
CA ILE A 17 1.17 8.67 -5.51
C ILE A 17 1.44 8.98 -4.03
N ARG A 18 0.87 10.07 -3.53
CA ARG A 18 0.96 10.47 -2.11
C ARG A 18 -0.45 10.52 -1.51
N PRO A 19 -1.01 9.36 -1.11
CA PRO A 19 -2.41 9.25 -0.70
C PRO A 19 -2.79 10.21 0.44
N ALA A 20 -1.95 10.32 1.48
CA ALA A 20 -2.20 11.20 2.63
C ALA A 20 -2.28 12.70 2.28
N GLN A 21 -1.68 13.11 1.16
CA GLN A 21 -1.69 14.50 0.69
C GLN A 21 -2.77 14.74 -0.37
N GLY A 22 -3.57 13.73 -0.73
CA GLY A 22 -4.59 13.83 -1.78
C GLY A 22 -4.02 14.20 -3.14
N THR A 23 -2.75 13.88 -3.40
CA THR A 23 -2.05 14.27 -4.63
C THR A 23 -1.39 13.08 -5.33
N ALA A 24 -1.37 13.16 -6.66
CA ALA A 24 -0.58 12.28 -7.52
C ALA A 24 0.43 13.10 -8.34
N GLU A 25 1.63 12.55 -8.49
CA GLU A 25 2.75 13.12 -9.20
C GLU A 25 3.08 12.19 -10.37
N ILE A 26 2.92 12.65 -11.62
CA ILE A 26 3.09 11.83 -12.82
C ILE A 26 4.18 12.42 -13.70
N HIS A 27 5.15 11.59 -14.07
CA HIS A 27 6.36 11.98 -14.81
C HIS A 27 6.25 11.54 -16.26
N PHE A 28 6.17 12.50 -17.18
CA PHE A 28 6.21 12.25 -18.63
C PHE A 28 7.58 12.62 -19.17
N ARG A 29 8.13 11.81 -20.09
CA ARG A 29 9.29 12.23 -20.88
C ARG A 29 8.84 13.31 -21.87
N ILE A 30 9.58 14.42 -21.95
CA ILE A 30 9.26 15.55 -22.84
C ILE A 30 9.15 15.12 -24.31
N ALA A 31 9.98 14.15 -24.73
CA ALA A 31 9.93 13.60 -26.08
C ALA A 31 8.62 12.85 -26.42
N THR A 32 7.76 12.58 -25.43
CA THR A 32 6.50 11.81 -25.57
C THR A 32 5.27 12.58 -25.07
N GLU A 33 5.36 13.92 -24.98
CA GLU A 33 4.35 14.82 -24.40
C GLU A 33 2.90 14.56 -24.85
N PRO A 34 1.97 14.47 -23.89
CA PRO A 34 0.77 15.27 -23.92
C PRO A 34 0.96 16.53 -23.06
N ARG A 35 0.63 17.70 -23.64
CA ARG A 35 0.58 18.98 -22.90
C ARG A 35 -0.76 19.09 -22.18
N LEU A 36 -0.77 18.71 -20.90
CA LEU A 36 -1.98 18.83 -20.08
C LEU A 36 -2.18 20.28 -19.64
N GLN A 37 -3.42 20.76 -19.72
CA GLN A 37 -3.79 22.11 -19.30
C GLN A 37 -3.97 22.18 -17.79
N ILE A 38 -3.35 23.17 -17.14
CA ILE A 38 -3.59 23.42 -15.70
C ILE A 38 -5.07 23.72 -15.48
N GLY A 39 -5.66 23.07 -14.48
CA GLY A 39 -7.06 23.20 -14.13
C GLY A 39 -7.98 22.19 -14.81
N SER A 40 -7.51 21.44 -15.83
CA SER A 40 -8.34 20.41 -16.49
C SER A 40 -8.58 19.21 -15.57
N GLU A 41 -9.77 18.63 -15.69
CA GLU A 41 -10.13 17.37 -15.06
C GLU A 41 -9.90 16.21 -16.01
N LEU A 42 -9.28 15.15 -15.49
CA LEU A 42 -8.87 13.97 -16.24
C LEU A 42 -9.29 12.73 -15.47
N ARG A 43 -9.60 11.64 -16.18
CA ARG A 43 -9.78 10.33 -15.56
C ARG A 43 -8.43 9.62 -15.55
N LEU A 44 -7.93 9.33 -14.35
CA LEU A 44 -6.74 8.55 -14.14
C LEU A 44 -7.13 7.09 -13.90
N GLU A 45 -6.43 6.18 -14.56
CA GLU A 45 -6.45 4.77 -14.22
C GLU A 45 -5.12 4.41 -13.56
N ILE A 46 -5.21 4.03 -12.29
CA ILE A 46 -4.08 3.70 -11.45
C ILE A 46 -4.00 2.19 -11.35
N ARG A 47 -2.96 1.59 -11.92
CA ARG A 47 -2.74 0.14 -11.91
C ARG A 47 -1.59 -0.25 -11.01
N ARG A 48 -1.81 -1.22 -10.12
CA ARG A 48 -0.75 -1.89 -9.37
C ARG A 48 0.00 -2.83 -10.31
N THR A 49 1.32 -2.66 -10.41
CA THR A 49 2.15 -3.45 -11.34
C THR A 49 2.13 -4.95 -11.03
N ALA A 50 2.09 -5.31 -9.75
CA ALA A 50 2.23 -6.70 -9.29
C ALA A 50 1.08 -7.61 -9.74
N ASP A 51 -0.16 -7.12 -9.70
CA ASP A 51 -1.38 -7.91 -9.94
C ASP A 51 -2.31 -7.28 -10.97
N GLN A 52 -1.91 -6.16 -11.59
CA GLN A 52 -2.69 -5.38 -12.55
C GLN A 52 -4.01 -4.84 -12.00
N THR A 53 -4.21 -4.88 -10.67
CA THR A 53 -5.41 -4.33 -10.04
C THR A 53 -5.49 -2.84 -10.31
N ALA A 54 -6.64 -2.40 -10.81
CA ALA A 54 -6.83 -1.04 -11.31
C ALA A 54 -7.87 -0.29 -10.48
N HIS A 55 -7.63 1.01 -10.30
CA HIS A 55 -8.61 1.95 -9.78
C HIS A 55 -8.70 3.16 -10.68
N GLN A 56 -9.93 3.51 -11.04
CA GLN A 56 -10.22 4.68 -11.83
C GLN A 56 -10.70 5.79 -10.92
N THR A 57 -10.15 6.99 -11.11
CA THR A 57 -10.51 8.17 -10.35
C THR A 57 -10.41 9.42 -11.19
N GLU A 58 -11.25 10.40 -10.91
CA GLU A 58 -11.11 11.73 -11.49
C GLU A 58 -9.95 12.46 -10.82
N ALA A 59 -9.24 13.31 -11.54
CA ALA A 59 -8.15 14.08 -10.99
C ALA A 59 -7.98 15.39 -11.73
N ARG A 60 -7.66 16.46 -10.99
CA ARG A 60 -7.50 17.80 -11.56
C ARG A 60 -6.04 18.19 -11.61
N VAL A 61 -5.56 18.64 -12.77
CA VAL A 61 -4.19 19.14 -12.93
C VAL A 61 -4.04 20.45 -12.15
N ILE A 62 -3.10 20.51 -11.21
CA ILE A 62 -2.88 21.67 -10.34
C ILE A 62 -1.68 22.49 -10.83
N SER A 63 -0.60 21.82 -11.21
CA SER A 63 0.64 22.44 -11.64
C SER A 63 1.46 21.49 -12.50
N CYS A 64 2.46 22.04 -13.19
CA CYS A 64 3.45 21.31 -13.95
C CYS A 64 4.83 21.92 -13.70
N ASP A 65 5.80 21.09 -13.36
CA ASP A 65 7.21 21.46 -13.29
C ASP A 65 7.93 20.87 -14.50
N LEU A 66 8.66 21.72 -15.23
CA LEU A 66 9.46 21.32 -16.38
C LEU A 66 10.92 21.18 -15.98
N THR A 67 11.50 20.05 -16.34
CA THR A 67 12.94 19.76 -16.23
C THR A 67 13.54 19.57 -17.62
N SER A 68 14.84 19.30 -17.70
CA SER A 68 15.52 19.11 -19.00
C SER A 68 15.00 17.92 -19.81
N ASP A 69 14.50 16.87 -19.16
CA ASP A 69 14.07 15.61 -19.81
C ASP A 69 12.61 15.22 -19.48
N ARG A 70 11.97 15.88 -18.50
CA ARG A 70 10.64 15.50 -18.01
C ARG A 70 9.71 16.68 -17.77
N ALA A 71 8.43 16.41 -17.98
CA ALA A 71 7.33 17.19 -17.44
C ALA A 71 6.72 16.44 -16.25
N ILE A 72 6.69 17.09 -15.08
CA ILE A 72 6.16 16.53 -13.83
C ILE A 72 4.83 17.22 -13.55
N TYR A 73 3.73 16.48 -13.69
CA TYR A 73 2.40 17.00 -13.44
C TYR A 73 1.91 16.60 -12.05
N PHE A 74 1.34 17.58 -11.34
CA PHE A 74 0.73 17.38 -10.04
C PHE A 74 -0.80 17.40 -10.17
N PHE A 75 -1.44 16.38 -9.64
CA PHE A 75 -2.88 16.18 -9.72
C PHE A 75 -3.50 16.19 -8.33
N ARG A 76 -4.66 16.85 -8.20
CA ARG A 76 -5.52 16.73 -7.02
C ARG A 76 -6.45 15.54 -7.21
N LEU A 77 -6.47 14.66 -6.21
CA LEU A 77 -7.39 13.52 -6.15
C LEU A 77 -8.64 13.87 -5.32
N PRO A 78 -9.81 13.28 -5.62
CA PRO A 78 -11.02 13.40 -4.82
C PRO A 78 -10.81 12.93 -3.37
N SER A 79 -11.62 13.47 -2.46
CA SER A 79 -11.68 12.99 -1.08
C SER A 79 -12.06 11.50 -1.04
N GLY A 80 -11.38 10.72 -0.21
CA GLY A 80 -11.63 9.27 -0.05
C GLY A 80 -10.79 8.35 -0.96
N VAL A 81 -10.20 8.87 -2.04
CA VAL A 81 -9.30 8.10 -2.91
C VAL A 81 -8.06 7.63 -2.16
N ALA A 82 -7.60 8.40 -1.15
CA ALA A 82 -6.48 8.03 -0.30
C ALA A 82 -6.66 6.66 0.39
N SER A 83 -7.86 6.39 0.92
CA SER A 83 -8.18 5.13 1.59
C SER A 83 -8.22 3.97 0.59
N VAL A 84 -8.79 4.22 -0.60
CA VAL A 84 -8.86 3.23 -1.68
C VAL A 84 -7.47 2.89 -2.20
N LEU A 85 -6.61 3.90 -2.43
CA LEU A 85 -5.23 3.70 -2.84
C LEU A 85 -4.38 3.08 -1.72
N GLY A 86 -4.66 3.38 -0.44
CA GLY A 86 -4.06 2.71 0.71
C GLY A 86 -4.34 1.21 0.72
N MET A 87 -5.58 0.81 0.42
CA MET A 87 -5.98 -0.60 0.25
C MET A 87 -5.34 -1.22 -1.01
N LEU A 88 -5.33 -0.49 -2.13
CA LEU A 88 -4.79 -1.00 -3.40
C LEU A 88 -3.27 -1.19 -3.39
N PHE A 89 -2.54 -0.25 -2.77
CA PHE A 89 -1.09 -0.29 -2.70
C PHE A 89 -0.55 -0.92 -1.43
N ASN A 90 -1.45 -1.30 -0.52
CA ASN A 90 -1.18 -2.25 0.53
C ASN A 90 0.17 -2.04 1.20
N GLN A 91 0.33 -0.90 1.88
CA GLN A 91 1.31 -0.92 2.96
C GLN A 91 0.85 -1.83 4.12
N ARG A 92 -0.41 -2.37 4.15
CA ARG A 92 -0.88 -3.66 4.78
C ARG A 92 -2.30 -4.11 4.31
N ASP A 93 -2.51 -5.44 4.13
CA ASP A 93 -3.74 -6.15 3.63
C ASP A 93 -5.02 -6.05 4.47
N ALA A 94 -4.92 -5.68 5.74
CA ALA A 94 -6.07 -5.64 6.64
C ALA A 94 -5.88 -4.59 7.73
N VAL A 95 -6.99 -3.97 8.14
CA VAL A 95 -7.01 -3.02 9.26
C VAL A 95 -6.57 -3.76 10.53
N ARG A 96 -5.60 -3.19 11.23
CA ARG A 96 -5.13 -3.67 12.52
C ARG A 96 -5.78 -2.86 13.64
N VAL A 97 -6.19 -3.55 14.69
CA VAL A 97 -6.78 -3.02 15.91
C VAL A 97 -5.79 -3.30 17.04
N VAL A 98 -5.56 -2.30 17.88
CA VAL A 98 -4.68 -2.40 19.05
C VAL A 98 -5.56 -2.64 20.28
N PRO A 99 -5.20 -3.59 21.18
CA PRO A 99 -5.91 -3.77 22.45
C PRO A 99 -5.99 -2.50 23.30
N ALA A 100 -7.04 -2.37 24.12
CA ALA A 100 -7.25 -1.18 24.93
C ALA A 100 -6.15 -1.00 26.01
N PRO A 101 -5.67 0.24 26.26
CA PRO A 101 -4.72 0.51 27.34
C PRO A 101 -5.28 0.08 28.70
N GLY A 102 -4.50 -0.70 29.47
CA GLY A 102 -4.92 -1.23 30.77
C GLY A 102 -5.55 -2.62 30.71
N GLU A 103 -5.86 -3.12 29.51
CA GLU A 103 -6.48 -4.44 29.28
C GLU A 103 -5.63 -5.27 28.30
N PRO A 104 -4.43 -5.71 28.71
CA PRO A 104 -3.55 -6.43 27.79
C PRO A 104 -4.11 -7.81 27.44
N VAL A 105 -4.22 -8.09 26.15
CA VAL A 105 -4.55 -9.42 25.63
C VAL A 105 -3.30 -10.29 25.71
N ARG A 106 -3.35 -11.34 26.55
CA ARG A 106 -2.23 -12.25 26.80
C ARG A 106 -2.38 -13.50 25.94
N VAL A 107 -1.28 -13.99 25.37
CA VAL A 107 -1.27 -15.20 24.53
C VAL A 107 -0.10 -16.10 24.90
N GLN A 108 -0.18 -17.37 24.51
CA GLN A 108 0.93 -18.32 24.63
C GLN A 108 1.39 -18.79 23.26
N VAL A 109 2.65 -18.53 22.95
CA VAL A 109 3.28 -19.03 21.72
C VAL A 109 3.94 -20.36 22.02
N ARG A 110 3.47 -21.42 21.36
CA ARG A 110 4.07 -22.74 21.43
C ARG A 110 5.23 -22.83 20.44
N LEU A 111 6.40 -23.22 20.93
CA LEU A 111 7.56 -23.42 20.08
C LEU A 111 7.41 -24.73 19.28
N GLY A 112 8.07 -24.78 18.13
CA GLY A 112 8.04 -25.94 17.22
C GLY A 112 8.63 -27.24 17.80
N ASP A 113 9.28 -27.16 18.96
CA ASP A 113 9.74 -28.33 19.73
C ASP A 113 8.60 -29.10 20.41
N GLY A 114 7.35 -28.63 20.27
CA GLY A 114 6.14 -29.35 20.66
C GLY A 114 5.81 -29.32 22.15
N GLY A 115 6.68 -28.79 23.00
CA GLY A 115 6.51 -28.87 24.46
C GLY A 115 6.50 -27.54 25.20
N ARG A 116 7.19 -26.51 24.69
CA ARG A 116 7.41 -25.27 25.44
C ARG A 116 6.50 -24.14 24.96
N THR A 117 5.96 -23.38 25.89
CA THR A 117 5.21 -22.14 25.60
C THR A 117 5.94 -20.92 26.15
N ILE A 118 5.88 -19.82 25.40
CA ILE A 118 6.39 -18.52 25.79
C ILE A 118 5.20 -17.58 26.01
N PRO A 119 5.09 -16.92 27.17
CA PRO A 119 4.08 -15.89 27.37
C PRO A 119 4.39 -14.67 26.50
N ALA A 120 3.36 -14.14 25.85
CA ALA A 120 3.43 -12.95 25.03
C ALA A 120 2.20 -12.07 25.23
N VAL A 121 2.32 -10.81 24.81
CA VAL A 121 1.21 -9.85 24.80
C VAL A 121 0.93 -9.46 23.36
N VAL A 122 -0.33 -9.32 22.99
CA VAL A 122 -0.72 -8.85 21.67
C VAL A 122 -0.37 -7.38 21.49
N ASP A 123 0.34 -7.07 20.41
CA ASP A 123 0.66 -5.71 19.97
C ASP A 123 -0.46 -5.15 19.09
N ASP A 124 -0.84 -5.91 18.06
CA ASP A 124 -1.90 -5.57 17.14
C ASP A 124 -2.59 -6.81 16.56
N ILE A 125 -3.86 -6.67 16.17
CA ILE A 125 -4.68 -7.73 15.59
C ILE A 125 -5.30 -7.24 14.30
N SER A 126 -5.08 -7.94 13.19
CA SER A 126 -5.96 -7.81 12.02
C SER A 126 -6.74 -9.10 11.80
N GLN A 127 -7.67 -9.04 10.85
CA GLN A 127 -8.32 -10.24 10.34
C GLN A 127 -7.32 -11.29 9.81
N THR A 128 -6.13 -10.88 9.40
CA THR A 128 -5.16 -11.72 8.68
C THR A 128 -3.90 -12.04 9.47
N GLY A 129 -3.73 -11.48 10.67
CA GLY A 129 -2.52 -11.69 11.43
C GLY A 129 -2.54 -11.04 12.81
N LEU A 130 -1.55 -11.42 13.60
CA LEU A 130 -1.37 -10.96 14.96
C LEU A 130 0.08 -10.52 15.16
N GLY A 131 0.28 -9.29 15.59
CA GLY A 131 1.54 -8.84 16.17
C GLY A 131 1.60 -9.24 17.65
N VAL A 132 2.71 -9.83 18.08
CA VAL A 132 2.90 -10.23 19.49
C VAL A 132 4.26 -9.74 20.00
N LEU A 133 4.29 -9.32 21.26
CA LEU A 133 5.47 -8.86 21.99
C LEU A 133 5.90 -9.93 22.99
N PHE A 134 7.21 -10.20 23.02
CA PHE A 134 7.85 -11.13 23.93
C PHE A 134 8.79 -10.40 24.89
N GLY A 135 9.10 -11.01 26.04
CA GLY A 135 10.20 -10.52 26.89
C GLY A 135 11.56 -10.64 26.19
N VAL A 136 12.43 -9.65 26.40
CA VAL A 136 13.73 -9.47 25.71
C VAL A 136 14.62 -10.74 25.69
N ASN A 137 14.51 -11.60 26.70
CA ASN A 137 15.31 -12.84 26.80
C ASN A 137 14.79 -14.03 25.97
N GLN A 138 13.75 -13.84 25.14
CA GLN A 138 13.06 -14.92 24.42
C GLN A 138 13.25 -14.88 22.90
N GLU A 139 13.82 -13.80 22.34
CA GLU A 139 13.95 -13.59 20.89
C GLU A 139 14.84 -14.67 20.22
N SER A 140 15.96 -15.02 20.83
CA SER A 140 16.88 -16.05 20.33
C SER A 140 16.26 -17.44 20.22
N ARG A 141 15.20 -17.72 20.98
CA ARG A 141 14.49 -19.01 21.02
C ARG A 141 13.42 -19.12 19.93
N LEU A 142 12.95 -17.98 19.42
CA LEU A 142 11.92 -17.92 18.37
C LEU A 142 12.51 -18.16 16.98
N LEU A 143 13.75 -17.71 16.75
CA LEU A 143 14.42 -17.79 15.44
C LEU A 143 14.86 -19.21 15.05
N SER A 144 14.88 -20.15 15.99
CA SER A 144 15.39 -21.51 15.79
C SER A 144 14.31 -22.59 15.55
N CYS A 145 13.03 -22.26 15.61
CA CYS A 145 11.95 -23.27 15.60
C CYS A 145 10.72 -22.79 14.79
N GLY A 146 10.02 -23.72 14.12
CA GLY A 146 8.73 -23.43 13.47
C GLY A 146 7.62 -23.27 14.51
N ASN A 147 7.20 -22.04 14.80
CA ASN A 147 6.36 -21.74 15.96
C ASN A 147 4.86 -21.73 15.64
N HIS A 148 4.03 -22.07 16.63
CA HIS A 148 2.56 -22.07 16.56
C HIS A 148 1.95 -21.22 17.68
N LEU A 149 0.82 -20.55 17.42
CA LEU A 149 0.20 -19.62 18.37
C LEU A 149 -1.09 -20.23 18.97
N ASN A 150 -1.24 -20.15 20.30
CA ASN A 150 -2.49 -20.45 21.01
C ASN A 150 -3.02 -19.19 21.72
N LEU A 151 -4.27 -18.84 21.44
CA LEU A 151 -5.00 -17.77 22.13
C LEU A 151 -5.62 -18.33 23.41
N LEU A 152 -5.54 -17.59 24.52
CA LEU A 152 -6.08 -17.97 25.84
C LEU A 152 -7.19 -17.02 26.28
#